data_AF-A0A1F5DBI0-F1
#
_entry.id   AF-A0A1F5DBI0-F1
#
_cell.length_a   1.000
_cell.length_b   1.000
_cell.length_c   1.000
_cell.angle_alpha   90.00
_cell.angle_beta   90.00
_cell.angle_gamma   90.00
#
_symmetry.space_group_name_H-M   'P 1'
#
loop_
_entity.id
_entity.type
_entity.pdbx_description
1 polymer ?
#
loop_
_entity_poly.entity_id
_entity_poly.type
_entity_poly.pdbx_seq_one_letter_code
_entity_poly.pdbx_strand_id
1 'polypeptide(L)'
;MVKGANFSEDRKYRYVLWRIWDESKPKCAFIGLNPSTANENIDDPTIRRCINYAKDWGYGELNMLNIFAFRATNPKVMKNEIYPVGPDNDYWIRHVTAEVDIVIAAWGNHGKHMKRDGSVIKIVGNKLHCLESNKNGTPKHPLYLPKTITPIEFREQVPR
;
A
#
# COMPACT_ATOMS: atom_id res chain seq x y z
N MET A 1 -4.00 -18.25 9.86
CA MET A 1 -4.03 -16.94 9.17
C MET A 1 -4.85 -17.10 7.91
N VAL A 2 -5.95 -16.37 7.80
CA VAL A 2 -6.75 -16.28 6.58
C VAL A 2 -6.01 -15.37 5.59
N LYS A 3 -5.98 -15.78 4.32
CA LYS A 3 -5.30 -15.06 3.24
C LYS A 3 -6.24 -14.92 2.06
N GLY A 4 -6.15 -13.81 1.33
CA GLY A 4 -6.80 -13.65 0.05
C GLY A 4 -6.30 -12.44 -0.71
N ALA A 5 -6.80 -12.27 -1.92
CA ALA A 5 -6.54 -11.13 -2.77
C ALA A 5 -7.67 -10.97 -3.79
N ASN A 6 -7.91 -9.73 -4.21
CA ASN A 6 -8.85 -9.41 -5.29
C ASN A 6 -8.07 -8.92 -6.52
N PHE A 7 -8.43 -9.47 -7.67
CA PHE A 7 -7.82 -9.18 -8.97
C PHE A 7 -8.90 -8.82 -9.99
N SER A 8 -8.51 -8.14 -11.06
CA SER A 8 -9.32 -8.10 -12.28
C SER A 8 -9.52 -9.52 -12.83
N GLU A 9 -10.56 -9.73 -13.64
CA GLU A 9 -10.84 -11.02 -14.29
C GLU A 9 -9.64 -11.55 -15.09
N ASP A 10 -8.94 -10.65 -15.80
CA ASP A 10 -7.73 -10.97 -16.56
C ASP A 10 -6.45 -11.07 -15.72
N ARG A 11 -6.57 -10.84 -14.40
CA ARG A 11 -5.49 -10.84 -13.41
C ARG A 11 -4.31 -9.92 -13.72
N LYS A 12 -4.47 -8.93 -14.60
CA LYS A 12 -3.47 -7.87 -14.84
C LYS A 12 -3.40 -6.89 -13.68
N TYR A 13 -4.51 -6.69 -12.97
CA TYR A 13 -4.63 -5.77 -11.86
C TYR A 13 -4.83 -6.56 -10.55
N ARG A 14 -4.11 -6.16 -9.50
CA ARG A 14 -4.39 -6.62 -8.12
C ARG A 14 -4.79 -5.41 -7.30
N TYR A 15 -6.05 -5.38 -6.87
CA TYR A 15 -6.59 -4.24 -6.16
C TYR A 15 -6.26 -4.28 -4.68
N VAL A 16 -6.40 -5.45 -4.05
CA VAL A 16 -6.08 -5.66 -2.64
C VAL A 16 -5.55 -7.07 -2.39
N LEU A 17 -4.71 -7.22 -1.37
CA LEU A 17 -4.28 -8.49 -0.78
C LEU A 17 -4.42 -8.36 0.73
N TRP A 18 -5.03 -9.34 1.41
CA TRP A 18 -5.24 -9.29 2.86
C TRP A 18 -4.64 -10.49 3.58
N ARG A 19 -4.29 -10.27 4.85
CA ARG A 19 -3.74 -11.26 5.79
C ARG A 19 -4.36 -11.01 7.15
N ILE A 20 -5.11 -11.99 7.65
CA ILE A 20 -5.82 -11.90 8.94
C ILE A 20 -5.27 -12.99 9.86
N TRP A 21 -4.63 -12.59 10.96
CA TRP A 21 -4.12 -13.50 11.97
C TRP A 21 -4.87 -13.42 13.30
N ASP A 22 -5.64 -12.35 13.55
CA ASP A 22 -6.45 -12.17 14.75
C ASP A 22 -7.62 -11.21 14.46
N GLU A 23 -8.84 -11.73 14.32
CA GLU A 23 -10.04 -10.92 14.00
C GLU A 23 -10.52 -10.06 15.19
N SER A 24 -10.01 -10.29 16.40
CA SER A 24 -10.38 -9.52 17.59
C SER A 24 -9.59 -8.20 17.72
N LYS A 25 -8.63 -7.96 16.82
CA LYS A 25 -7.70 -6.83 16.87
C LYS A 25 -7.93 -5.80 15.76
N PRO A 26 -7.43 -4.57 15.93
CA PRO A 26 -7.49 -3.52 14.91
C PRO A 26 -6.88 -3.96 13.55
N LYS A 27 -7.31 -3.29 12.49
CA LYS A 27 -6.89 -3.54 11.10
C LYS A 27 -6.02 -2.39 10.59
N CYS A 28 -4.98 -2.72 9.82
CA CYS A 28 -4.16 -1.72 9.14
C CYS A 28 -4.14 -1.95 7.63
N ALA A 29 -3.93 -0.87 6.88
CA ALA A 29 -3.61 -0.93 5.47
C ALA A 29 -2.23 -0.35 5.19
N PHE A 30 -1.53 -0.92 4.22
CA PHE A 30 -0.36 -0.32 3.57
C PHE A 30 -0.69 -0.03 2.11
N ILE A 31 -0.22 1.10 1.59
CA ILE A 31 -0.36 1.48 0.18
C ILE A 31 1.02 1.53 -0.47
N GLY A 32 1.33 0.51 -1.26
CA GLY A 32 2.56 0.40 -2.05
C GLY A 32 2.48 1.11 -3.40
N LEU A 33 3.55 0.96 -4.20
CA LEU A 33 3.61 1.54 -5.54
C LEU A 33 2.73 0.77 -6.52
N ASN A 34 3.08 -0.48 -6.76
CA ASN A 34 2.38 -1.39 -7.65
C ASN A 34 2.60 -2.84 -7.20
N PRO A 35 1.64 -3.75 -7.43
CA PRO A 35 1.80 -5.16 -7.12
C PRO A 35 2.99 -5.77 -7.85
N SER A 36 3.76 -6.59 -7.14
CA SER A 36 4.81 -7.43 -7.70
C SER A 36 4.36 -8.91 -7.67
N THR A 37 5.16 -9.78 -7.05
CA THR A 37 4.99 -11.23 -7.06
C THR A 37 4.02 -11.76 -6.01
N ALA A 38 3.78 -11.04 -4.90
CA ALA A 38 2.87 -11.50 -3.86
C ALA A 38 1.45 -11.74 -4.40
N ASN A 39 0.86 -12.86 -3.99
CA ASN A 39 -0.46 -13.30 -4.43
C ASN A 39 -1.26 -13.86 -3.25
N GLU A 40 -2.39 -14.48 -3.50
CA GLU A 40 -3.27 -15.09 -2.50
C GLU A 40 -2.55 -16.09 -1.57
N ASN A 41 -1.48 -16.73 -2.06
CA ASN A 41 -0.78 -17.81 -1.35
C ASN A 41 0.63 -17.42 -0.86
N ILE A 42 1.35 -16.63 -1.66
CA ILE A 42 2.79 -16.36 -1.49
C ILE A 42 3.02 -14.92 -1.02
N ASP A 43 3.76 -14.78 0.08
CA ASP A 43 4.17 -13.50 0.64
C ASP A 43 5.57 -13.13 0.16
N ASP A 44 5.72 -11.95 -0.47
CA ASP A 44 7.02 -11.41 -0.85
C ASP A 44 7.73 -10.74 0.37
N PRO A 45 9.00 -10.31 0.26
CA PRO A 45 9.70 -9.65 1.36
C PRO A 45 8.99 -8.39 1.89
N THR A 46 8.30 -7.64 1.05
CA THR A 46 7.55 -6.44 1.44
C THR A 46 6.34 -6.81 2.28
N ILE A 47 5.55 -7.79 1.84
CA ILE A 47 4.38 -8.25 2.61
C ILE A 47 4.80 -8.78 3.98
N ARG A 48 5.82 -9.65 4.03
CA ARG A 48 6.36 -10.15 5.32
C ARG A 48 6.81 -9.01 6.23
N ARG A 49 7.42 -7.97 5.66
CA ARG A 49 7.84 -6.79 6.42
C ARG A 49 6.66 -6.04 7.01
N CYS A 50 5.63 -5.77 6.21
CA CYS A 50 4.42 -5.09 6.67
C CYS A 50 3.64 -5.91 7.72
N ILE A 51 3.56 -7.24 7.58
CA ILE A 51 2.95 -8.11 8.58
C ILE A 51 3.64 -7.98 9.93
N ASN A 52 4.99 -7.99 9.95
CA ASN A 52 5.74 -7.88 11.20
C ASN A 52 5.51 -6.53 11.86
N TYR A 53 5.55 -5.44 11.09
CA TYR A 53 5.19 -4.11 11.61
C TYR A 53 3.79 -4.08 12.22
N ALA A 54 2.80 -4.56 11.48
CA ALA A 54 1.41 -4.60 11.94
C ALA A 54 1.28 -5.39 13.26
N LYS A 55 1.94 -6.55 13.37
CA LYS A 55 1.97 -7.35 14.60
C LYS A 55 2.63 -6.62 15.76
N ASP A 56 3.80 -6.02 15.52
CA ASP A 56 4.55 -5.28 16.54
C ASP A 56 3.76 -4.07 17.06
N TRP A 57 2.90 -3.47 16.22
CA TRP A 57 2.01 -2.38 16.61
C TRP A 57 0.65 -2.84 17.16
N GLY A 58 0.42 -4.14 17.30
CA GLY A 58 -0.79 -4.69 17.92
C GLY A 58 -1.99 -4.91 16.99
N TYR A 59 -1.81 -4.86 15.67
CA TYR A 59 -2.87 -5.12 14.70
C TYR A 59 -3.10 -6.63 14.47
N GLY A 60 -4.30 -6.98 14.03
CA GLY A 60 -4.75 -8.33 13.71
C GLY A 60 -4.83 -8.66 12.21
N GLU A 61 -4.84 -7.61 11.39
CA GLU A 61 -5.05 -7.69 9.95
C GLU A 61 -4.19 -6.68 9.19
N LEU A 62 -3.62 -7.14 8.07
CA LEU A 62 -2.96 -6.31 7.07
C LEU A 62 -3.73 -6.37 5.76
N ASN A 63 -4.10 -5.19 5.24
CA ASN A 63 -4.52 -4.99 3.86
C ASN A 63 -3.40 -4.31 3.05
N MET A 64 -3.02 -4.88 1.91
CA MET A 64 -2.03 -4.31 1.00
C MET A 64 -2.71 -3.80 -0.26
N LEU A 65 -2.78 -2.48 -0.37
CA LEU A 65 -3.22 -1.72 -1.53
C LEU A 65 -2.01 -1.22 -2.32
N ASN A 66 -2.25 -0.65 -3.51
CA ASN A 66 -1.22 0.05 -4.27
C ASN A 66 -1.80 1.26 -4.99
N ILE A 67 -0.99 2.30 -5.17
CA ILE A 67 -1.43 3.48 -5.91
C ILE A 67 -1.66 3.16 -7.41
N PHE A 68 -0.97 2.15 -7.96
CA PHE A 68 -1.21 1.56 -9.29
C PHE A 68 -1.54 0.07 -9.13
N ALA A 69 -2.66 -0.41 -9.68
CA ALA A 69 -3.04 -1.83 -9.53
C ALA A 69 -2.33 -2.76 -10.52
N PHE A 70 -1.71 -2.22 -11.58
CA PHE A 70 -1.07 -3.05 -12.60
C PHE A 70 0.10 -3.87 -12.02
N ARG A 71 0.06 -5.18 -12.25
CA ARG A 71 1.03 -6.12 -11.69
C ARG A 71 2.30 -6.13 -12.53
N ALA A 72 3.41 -5.72 -11.93
CA ALA A 72 4.73 -5.74 -12.55
C ALA A 72 5.84 -5.76 -11.50
N THR A 73 6.84 -6.61 -11.66
CA THR A 73 8.02 -6.61 -10.79
C THR A 73 8.86 -5.34 -10.94
N ASN A 74 8.93 -4.79 -12.16
CA ASN A 74 9.70 -3.59 -12.46
C ASN A 74 8.76 -2.39 -12.63
N PRO A 75 8.91 -1.31 -11.83
CA PRO A 75 8.12 -0.09 -11.98
C PRO A 75 8.18 0.55 -13.37
N LYS A 76 9.24 0.32 -14.16
CA LYS A 76 9.32 0.80 -15.53
C LYS A 76 8.24 0.17 -16.43
N VAL A 77 7.93 -1.10 -16.22
CA VAL A 77 6.86 -1.79 -16.97
C VAL A 77 5.50 -1.21 -16.59
N MET A 78 5.25 -1.00 -15.29
CA MET A 78 4.03 -0.33 -14.83
C MET A 78 3.89 1.08 -15.43
N LYS A 79 4.97 1.88 -15.47
CA LYS A 79 4.93 3.23 -16.06
C LYS A 79 4.66 3.26 -17.57
N ASN A 80 4.93 2.16 -18.27
CA ASN A 80 4.73 2.05 -19.72
C ASN A 80 3.38 1.42 -20.07
N GLU A 81 2.64 0.92 -19.08
CA GLU A 81 1.28 0.42 -19.28
C GLU A 81 0.33 1.59 -19.59
N ILE A 82 -0.66 1.37 -20.44
CA ILE A 82 -1.61 2.41 -20.87
C ILE A 82 -2.55 2.79 -19.71
N TYR A 83 -2.98 1.80 -18.92
CA TYR A 83 -3.89 1.99 -17.80
C TYR A 83 -3.29 1.44 -16.50
N PRO A 84 -2.20 2.00 -15.96
CA PRO A 84 -1.47 1.41 -14.84
C PRO A 84 -2.23 1.50 -13.51
N VAL A 85 -3.13 2.48 -13.38
CA VAL A 85 -3.99 2.63 -12.21
C VAL A 85 -4.92 1.43 -12.06
N GLY A 86 -5.45 0.93 -13.18
CA GLY A 86 -6.48 -0.11 -13.22
C GLY A 86 -7.90 0.45 -12.98
N PRO A 87 -8.94 -0.20 -13.53
CA PRO A 87 -10.29 0.36 -13.57
C PRO A 87 -10.91 0.55 -12.17
N ASP A 88 -10.79 -0.46 -11.29
CA ASP A 88 -11.45 -0.43 -9.97
C ASP A 88 -10.53 -0.04 -8.79
N ASN A 89 -9.30 0.39 -9.08
CA ASN A 89 -8.31 0.60 -8.01
C ASN A 89 -8.73 1.69 -7.03
N ASP A 90 -9.31 2.78 -7.52
CA ASP A 90 -9.80 3.86 -6.67
C ASP A 90 -10.98 3.43 -5.79
N TYR A 91 -11.84 2.55 -6.29
CA TYR A 91 -12.90 1.94 -5.50
C TYR A 91 -12.32 1.14 -4.33
N TRP A 92 -11.37 0.25 -4.61
CA TRP A 92 -10.76 -0.60 -3.59
C TRP A 92 -9.95 0.20 -2.57
N ILE A 93 -9.23 1.25 -2.99
CA ILE A 93 -8.55 2.15 -2.06
C ILE A 93 -9.57 2.80 -1.13
N ARG A 94 -10.65 3.40 -1.65
CA ARG A 94 -11.70 4.01 -0.81
C ARG A 94 -12.33 2.99 0.14
N HIS A 95 -12.75 1.85 -0.39
CA HIS A 95 -13.45 0.82 0.36
C HIS A 95 -12.61 0.30 1.52
N VAL A 96 -11.37 -0.12 1.25
CA VAL A 96 -10.49 -0.67 2.29
C VAL A 96 -10.07 0.40 3.30
N THR A 97 -9.79 1.63 2.86
CA THR A 97 -9.33 2.69 3.78
C THR A 97 -10.44 3.22 4.70
N ALA A 98 -11.71 3.02 4.34
CA ALA A 98 -12.84 3.29 5.22
C ALA A 98 -12.88 2.31 6.41
N GLU A 99 -12.55 1.03 6.18
CA GLU A 99 -12.72 -0.08 7.13
C GLU A 99 -11.51 -0.36 8.04
N VAL A 100 -10.38 0.31 7.83
CA VAL A 100 -9.16 0.14 8.64
C VAL A 100 -8.94 1.31 9.61
N ASP A 101 -8.23 1.00 10.69
CA ASP A 101 -7.91 1.94 11.77
C ASP A 101 -6.72 2.85 11.41
N ILE A 102 -5.80 2.38 10.58
CA ILE A 102 -4.65 3.17 10.09
C ILE A 102 -4.29 2.83 8.64
N VAL A 103 -3.81 3.82 7.90
CA VAL A 103 -3.32 3.66 6.53
C VAL A 103 -1.88 4.14 6.42
N ILE A 104 -0.98 3.26 6.01
CA ILE A 104 0.46 3.54 5.87
C ILE A 104 0.82 3.72 4.40
N ALA A 105 1.16 4.93 4.01
CA ALA A 105 1.74 5.28 2.72
C ALA A 105 3.15 4.69 2.60
N ALA A 106 3.45 3.96 1.52
CA ALA A 106 4.71 3.22 1.37
C ALA A 106 5.15 3.04 -0.09
N TRP A 107 4.73 3.93 -1.00
CA TRP A 107 4.93 3.80 -2.45
C TRP A 107 6.30 4.23 -2.99
N GLY A 108 7.19 4.74 -2.16
CA GLY A 108 8.57 5.05 -2.54
C GLY A 108 8.70 6.18 -3.57
N ASN A 109 9.91 6.31 -4.13
CA ASN A 109 10.31 7.46 -4.97
C ASN A 109 9.52 7.64 -6.27
N HIS A 110 8.76 6.63 -6.70
CA HIS A 110 8.05 6.66 -7.97
C HIS A 110 6.57 7.06 -7.87
N GLY A 111 6.10 7.40 -6.66
CA GLY A 111 4.70 7.75 -6.41
C GLY A 111 4.15 8.90 -7.25
N LYS A 112 5.02 9.86 -7.61
CA LYS A 112 4.69 11.05 -8.39
C LYS A 112 4.37 10.79 -9.86
N HIS A 113 4.57 9.57 -10.35
CA HIS A 113 4.19 9.23 -11.72
C HIS A 113 2.70 9.53 -11.94
N MET A 114 2.35 10.22 -13.03
CA MET A 114 0.99 10.69 -13.33
C MET A 114 0.33 11.54 -12.20
N LYS A 115 1.12 12.13 -11.29
CA LYS A 115 0.61 12.80 -10.07
C LYS A 115 -0.31 11.90 -9.24
N ARG A 116 -0.05 10.59 -9.27
CA ARG A 116 -0.95 9.59 -8.71
C ARG A 116 -0.99 9.63 -7.19
N ASP A 117 0.14 9.87 -6.54
CA ASP A 117 0.23 10.07 -5.10
C ASP A 117 -0.75 11.14 -4.60
N GLY A 118 -0.79 12.33 -5.22
CA GLY A 118 -1.73 13.39 -4.85
C GLY A 118 -3.21 12.99 -4.98
N SER A 119 -3.54 12.13 -5.95
CA SER A 119 -4.91 11.60 -6.09
C SER A 119 -5.26 10.65 -4.95
N VAL A 120 -4.33 9.77 -4.56
CA VAL A 120 -4.52 8.82 -3.45
C VAL A 120 -4.55 9.54 -2.09
N ILE A 121 -3.70 10.55 -1.89
CA ILE A 121 -3.73 11.38 -0.67
C ILE A 121 -5.11 12.00 -0.47
N LYS A 122 -5.73 12.55 -1.53
CA LYS A 122 -7.10 13.09 -1.48
C LYS A 122 -8.15 12.03 -1.17
N ILE A 123 -7.97 10.80 -1.66
CA ILE A 123 -8.88 9.68 -1.40
C ILE A 123 -8.83 9.26 0.07
N VAL A 124 -7.62 9.15 0.64
CA VAL A 124 -7.44 8.63 2.02
C VAL A 124 -7.65 9.71 3.08
N GLY A 125 -7.28 10.95 2.78
CA GLY A 125 -7.40 12.07 3.72
C GLY A 125 -6.51 11.93 4.95
N ASN A 126 -7.06 12.32 6.11
CA ASN A 126 -6.32 12.45 7.38
C ASN A 126 -5.94 11.12 8.06
N LYS A 127 -6.43 9.97 7.59
CA LYS A 127 -5.99 8.65 8.09
C LYS A 127 -4.58 8.27 7.63
N LEU A 128 -3.99 9.03 6.70
CA LEU A 128 -2.74 8.68 6.04
C LEU A 128 -1.52 8.97 6.93
N HIS A 129 -0.75 7.92 7.17
CA HIS A 129 0.52 7.93 7.89
C HIS A 129 1.63 7.47 6.96
N CYS A 130 2.89 7.65 7.34
CA CYS A 130 4.03 6.99 6.72
C CYS A 130 5.01 6.53 7.79
N LEU A 131 6.01 5.76 7.38
CA LEU A 131 7.12 5.39 8.28
C LEU A 131 8.25 6.41 8.24
N GLU A 132 8.56 6.91 7.04
CA GLU A 132 9.54 7.96 6.81
C GLU A 132 9.29 8.57 5.42
N SER A 133 9.84 9.74 5.16
CA SER A 133 9.78 10.38 3.83
C SER A 133 11.14 10.36 3.14
N ASN A 134 11.14 10.15 1.83
CA ASN A 134 12.28 10.37 0.95
C ASN A 134 12.58 11.87 0.83
N LYS A 135 13.77 12.21 0.34
CA LYS A 135 14.17 13.62 0.04
C LYS A 135 13.20 14.33 -0.91
N ASN A 136 12.51 13.59 -1.78
CA ASN A 136 11.53 14.16 -2.72
C ASN A 136 10.12 14.32 -2.12
N GLY A 137 9.95 14.08 -0.81
CA GLY A 137 8.68 14.18 -0.09
C GLY A 137 7.78 12.93 -0.17
N THR A 138 8.13 11.92 -0.97
CA THR A 138 7.33 10.68 -1.06
C THR A 138 7.58 9.77 0.15
N PRO A 139 6.59 9.00 0.63
CA PRO A 139 6.79 8.01 1.69
C PRO A 139 7.79 6.92 1.26
N LYS A 140 8.70 6.54 2.16
CA LYS A 140 9.70 5.50 1.92
C LYS A 140 9.06 4.11 1.80
N HIS A 141 9.68 3.26 0.99
CA HIS A 141 9.34 1.85 0.90
C HIS A 141 9.75 1.12 2.21
N PRO A 142 8.95 0.19 2.74
CA PRO A 142 9.12 -0.30 4.11
C PRO A 142 10.27 -1.31 4.26
N LEU A 143 10.68 -1.96 3.17
CA LEU A 143 11.60 -3.12 3.19
C LEU A 143 12.92 -2.87 3.95
N TYR A 144 13.46 -1.66 3.87
CA TYR A 144 14.79 -1.32 4.43
C TYR A 144 14.74 -0.42 5.66
N LEU A 145 13.56 -0.15 6.21
CA LEU A 145 13.43 0.70 7.40
C LEU A 145 13.75 -0.10 8.68
N PRO A 146 13.99 0.56 9.84
CA PRO A 146 14.21 -0.13 11.12
C PRO A 146 13.01 -0.96 11.56
N LYS A 147 13.22 -2.04 12.32
CA LYS A 147 12.13 -2.91 12.81
C LYS A 147 11.25 -2.22 13.85
N THR A 148 11.85 -1.35 14.67
CA THR A 148 11.19 -0.66 15.77
C THR A 148 10.52 0.65 15.35
N ILE A 149 10.46 0.95 14.05
CA ILE A 149 9.84 2.19 13.56
C ILE A 149 8.33 2.16 13.81
N THR A 150 7.78 3.32 14.19
CA THR A 150 6.35 3.51 14.38
C THR A 150 5.82 4.50 13.33
N PRO A 151 4.53 4.41 12.95
CA PRO A 151 3.92 5.33 12.01
C PRO A 151 3.91 6.78 12.53
N ILE A 152 4.09 7.72 11.62
CA ILE A 152 3.90 9.17 11.83
C ILE A 152 2.87 9.70 10.84
N GLU A 153 2.15 10.75 11.22
CA GLU A 153 1.19 11.41 10.32
C GLU A 153 1.88 11.84 9.02
N PHE A 154 1.30 11.48 7.86
CA PHE A 154 1.86 11.87 6.58
C PHE A 154 1.34 13.24 6.18
N ARG A 155 2.23 14.24 6.26
CA ARG A 155 1.94 15.59 5.78
C ARG A 155 2.60 15.78 4.42
N GLU A 156 1.79 16.03 3.41
CA GLU A 156 2.30 16.41 2.10
C GLU A 156 3.15 17.67 2.27
N GLN A 157 4.44 17.57 1.92
CA GLN A 157 5.30 18.73 1.95
C GLN A 157 4.87 19.64 0.81
N VAL A 158 4.11 20.69 1.15
CA VAL A 158 3.85 21.79 0.22
C VAL A 158 5.23 22.32 -0.20
N PRO A 159 5.58 22.31 -1.49
CA PRO A 159 6.81 22.92 -1.94
C PRO A 159 6.83 24.37 -1.45
N ARG A 160 7.90 24.76 -0.74
CA ARG A 160 8.16 26.18 -0.47
C ARG A 160 8.41 26.90 -1.78
#